data_AF-A0ABD2K471-F1
#
_entry.id   AF-A0ABD2K471-F1
#
_cell.length_a   1.000
_cell.length_b   1.000
_cell.length_c   1.000
_cell.angle_alpha   90.00
_cell.angle_beta   90.00
_cell.angle_gamma   90.00
#
_symmetry.space_group_name_H-M   'P 1'
#
loop_
_entity.id
_entity.type
_entity.pdbx_description
1 polymer ?
#
loop_
_entity_poly.entity_id
_entity_poly.type
_entity_poly.pdbx_seq_one_letter_code
_entity_poly.pdbx_strand_id
1 'polypeptide(L)'
;MVPDECPSSSSAVAPATGIGHRSPPPPSDERRHTVPRRRTTVSVPPLTVGTLKALTAAAQQRIRNESKGHHNKATAGKESSVHCHRRRPSFLQLFSCTFSIPCAKMSSHLLFSFLAFCSLLISIIFACGGGPALPADPFDPLGPWHQRHLDCGIPPFAYRLPSDAQAKIHAIWVKYQPGDECDDEQEATRAVISAIPEEVRMQTFKGVCGPGFLKNESGEVVDKIRHVWFNDELNVEQKQAEFRKIAKEMLKGESAKRFDQFDQKLSKNIAERQQTIQAMSQAGRDAYNKWTNMRKEERTFLAALPAEVRVELGLICPCCKTDKTGGQPSAAPKTRAARAAVAEEEADKLALGLAQADAQALTSAAMSECF
;
A
#
# COMPACT_ATOMS: atom_id res chain seq x y z
N MET A 1 -10.98 -29.34 59.71
CA MET A 1 -9.62 -29.42 59.12
C MET A 1 -9.04 -28.00 59.09
N VAL A 2 -8.34 -27.67 60.17
CA VAL A 2 -7.18 -26.74 60.26
C VAL A 2 -6.02 -27.44 59.50
N PRO A 3 -5.01 -26.78 58.86
CA PRO A 3 -4.25 -25.58 59.30
C PRO A 3 -3.99 -24.54 58.19
N ASP A 4 -3.34 -23.37 58.37
CA ASP A 4 -2.90 -22.53 59.49
C ASP A 4 -2.53 -21.14 58.91
N GLU A 5 -2.87 -20.10 59.66
CA GLU A 5 -2.18 -18.82 59.99
C GLU A 5 -1.00 -18.29 59.12
N CYS A 6 -1.04 -17.07 58.52
CA CYS A 6 -0.80 -15.70 59.07
C CYS A 6 0.57 -15.11 58.59
N PRO A 7 0.92 -13.82 58.79
CA PRO A 7 0.14 -12.58 58.76
C PRO A 7 0.76 -11.48 57.87
N SER A 8 -0.03 -10.42 57.64
CA SER A 8 0.40 -9.15 57.05
C SER A 8 1.24 -8.32 58.04
N SER A 9 2.41 -7.86 57.60
CA SER A 9 3.23 -6.89 58.32
C SER A 9 3.01 -5.47 57.77
N SER A 10 2.35 -4.67 58.60
CA SER A 10 2.42 -3.21 58.58
C SER A 10 3.81 -2.78 59.05
N SER A 11 4.45 -1.84 58.34
CA SER A 11 5.61 -1.12 58.88
C SER A 11 5.44 0.36 58.62
N ALA A 12 5.35 1.09 59.74
CA ALA A 12 5.35 2.54 59.83
C ALA A 12 6.73 3.09 59.44
N VAL A 13 6.73 4.20 58.70
CA VAL A 13 7.94 5.00 58.45
C VAL A 13 7.77 6.33 59.18
N ALA A 14 8.63 6.55 60.18
CA ALA A 14 8.86 7.84 60.83
C ALA A 14 10.09 8.53 60.20
N PRO A 15 10.25 9.86 60.36
CA PRO A 15 11.14 10.67 59.54
C PRO A 15 12.56 10.74 60.13
N ALA A 16 13.58 10.69 59.26
CA ALA A 16 14.96 10.97 59.62
C ALA A 16 15.46 12.22 58.87
N THR A 17 15.65 13.29 59.62
CA THR A 17 16.56 14.40 59.31
C THR A 17 17.99 13.87 59.16
N GLY A 18 18.68 14.24 58.06
CA GLY A 18 20.06 13.82 57.81
C GLY A 18 20.79 14.81 56.90
N ILE A 19 21.84 15.42 57.45
CA ILE A 19 22.63 16.54 56.94
C ILE A 19 23.53 16.12 55.76
N GLY A 20 23.85 17.11 54.92
CA GLY A 20 24.58 16.97 53.66
C GLY A 20 25.97 16.35 53.73
N HIS A 21 26.36 15.75 52.60
CA HIS A 21 27.71 15.86 52.06
C HIS A 21 27.64 15.72 50.53
N ARG A 22 27.96 16.81 49.82
CA ARG A 22 28.18 16.79 48.36
C ARG A 22 29.56 16.20 48.08
N SER A 23 29.62 15.09 47.37
CA SER A 23 30.85 14.64 46.71
C SER A 23 31.10 15.49 45.46
N PRO A 24 32.35 15.95 45.22
CA PRO A 24 32.69 16.67 43.99
C PRO A 24 32.67 15.73 42.77
N PRO A 25 32.34 16.25 41.58
CA PRO A 25 32.40 15.47 40.33
C PRO A 25 33.86 15.17 39.93
N PRO A 26 34.11 14.05 39.24
CA PRO A 26 35.44 13.71 38.75
C PRO A 26 35.89 14.65 37.61
N PRO A 27 37.21 14.85 37.45
CA PRO A 27 37.78 15.75 36.45
C PRO A 27 37.49 15.28 35.02
N SER A 28 37.08 16.23 34.19
CA SER A 28 36.86 16.05 32.75
C SER A 28 38.22 15.93 32.05
N ASP A 29 38.56 14.73 31.58
CA ASP A 29 39.78 14.53 30.80
C ASP A 29 39.55 14.98 29.35
N GLU A 30 39.91 16.24 29.13
CA GLU A 30 39.88 16.95 27.86
C GLU A 30 41.11 16.56 27.03
N ARG A 31 40.99 15.48 26.24
CA ARG A 31 41.90 15.21 25.11
C ARG A 31 41.27 14.23 24.11
N ARG A 32 40.55 14.78 23.12
CA ARG A 32 40.38 14.11 21.82
C ARG A 32 40.92 14.99 20.71
N HIS A 33 41.89 14.42 20.02
CA HIS A 33 42.52 14.91 18.81
C HIS A 33 41.48 15.34 17.77
N THR A 34 41.43 16.64 17.48
CA THR A 34 40.81 17.18 16.27
C THR A 34 41.70 16.86 15.07
N VAL A 35 41.28 15.89 14.25
CA VAL A 35 41.76 15.76 12.88
C VAL A 35 41.12 16.88 12.05
N PRO A 36 41.87 17.70 11.30
CA PRO A 36 41.31 18.79 10.52
C PRO A 36 40.52 18.22 9.32
N ARG A 37 39.20 18.32 9.39
CA ARG A 37 38.30 18.01 8.27
C ARG A 37 38.39 19.16 7.27
N ARG A 38 39.11 18.97 6.15
CA ARG A 38 39.09 19.90 5.01
C ARG A 38 37.64 20.06 4.53
N ARG A 39 37.04 21.21 4.81
CA ARG A 39 35.78 21.66 4.24
C ARG A 39 36.11 22.24 2.86
N THR A 40 35.95 21.47 1.80
CA THR A 40 35.87 22.03 0.44
C THR A 40 34.53 22.75 0.31
N THR A 41 34.51 24.04 0.62
CA THR A 41 33.41 24.92 0.22
C THR A 41 33.50 25.11 -1.29
N VAL A 42 32.72 24.35 -2.05
CA VAL A 42 32.48 24.65 -3.47
C VAL A 42 31.58 25.88 -3.49
N SER A 43 32.20 27.04 -3.74
CA SER A 43 31.48 28.27 -4.01
C SER A 43 30.76 28.11 -5.34
N VAL A 44 29.43 27.91 -5.30
CA VAL A 44 28.59 27.94 -6.49
C VAL A 44 28.41 29.42 -6.84
N PRO A 45 28.87 29.89 -8.00
CA PRO A 45 28.69 31.29 -8.39
C PRO A 45 27.20 31.61 -8.50
N PRO A 46 26.77 32.80 -8.07
CA PRO A 46 25.37 33.20 -8.20
C PRO A 46 24.99 33.20 -9.69
N LEU A 47 23.89 32.50 -10.01
CA LEU A 47 23.31 32.51 -11.34
C LEU A 47 22.92 33.93 -11.69
N THR A 48 23.57 34.50 -12.70
CA THR A 48 23.20 35.83 -13.19
C THR A 48 21.82 35.80 -13.84
N VAL A 49 21.12 36.92 -13.81
CA VAL A 49 19.83 37.09 -14.50
C VAL A 49 19.93 36.74 -16.00
N GLY A 50 21.11 36.94 -16.61
CA GLY A 50 21.39 36.55 -17.99
C GLY A 50 21.36 35.03 -18.21
N THR A 51 21.95 34.26 -17.30
CA THR A 51 21.95 32.79 -17.36
C THR A 51 20.54 32.23 -17.19
N LEU A 52 19.73 32.83 -16.32
CA LEU A 52 18.34 32.45 -16.13
C LEU A 52 17.53 32.68 -17.42
N LYS A 53 17.66 33.85 -18.05
CA LYS A 53 16.97 34.17 -19.31
C LYS A 53 17.38 33.23 -20.46
N ALA A 54 18.66 32.87 -20.54
CA ALA A 54 19.15 31.93 -21.54
C ALA A 54 18.56 30.52 -21.37
N LEU A 55 18.45 30.05 -20.12
CA LEU A 55 17.82 28.75 -19.82
C LEU A 55 16.32 28.76 -20.13
N THR A 56 15.61 29.85 -19.84
CA THR A 56 14.19 29.98 -20.18
C THR A 56 13.96 30.01 -21.69
N ALA A 57 14.80 30.72 -22.45
CA ALA A 57 14.73 30.77 -23.90
C ALA A 57 15.00 29.39 -24.54
N ALA A 58 15.99 28.65 -24.02
CA ALA A 58 16.29 27.29 -24.48
C ALA A 58 15.14 26.31 -24.21
N ALA A 59 14.49 26.43 -23.04
CA ALA A 59 13.31 25.62 -22.70
C ALA A 59 12.11 25.90 -23.63
N GLN A 60 11.83 27.18 -23.92
CA GLN A 60 10.75 27.57 -24.84
C GLN A 60 11.02 27.11 -26.28
N GLN A 61 12.27 27.11 -26.73
CA GLN A 61 12.66 26.62 -28.05
C GLN A 61 12.38 25.11 -28.18
N ARG A 62 12.62 24.33 -27.12
CA ARG A 62 12.39 22.87 -27.11
C ARG A 62 10.91 22.53 -27.24
N ILE A 63 10.05 23.21 -26.47
CA ILE A 63 8.58 23.05 -26.55
C ILE A 63 8.07 23.39 -27.95
N ARG A 64 8.61 24.44 -28.57
CA ARG A 64 8.22 24.84 -29.93
C ARG A 64 8.61 23.78 -30.97
N ASN A 65 9.75 23.14 -30.82
CA ASN A 65 10.21 22.08 -31.73
C ASN A 65 9.38 20.80 -31.59
N GLU A 66 8.97 20.43 -30.38
CA GLU A 66 8.13 19.25 -30.14
C GLU A 66 6.71 19.44 -30.72
N SER A 67 6.16 20.66 -30.68
CA SER A 67 4.84 20.95 -31.28
C SER A 67 4.79 20.76 -32.80
N LYS A 68 5.91 20.97 -33.50
CA LYS A 68 5.98 20.84 -34.97
C LYS A 68 6.11 19.38 -35.44
N GLY A 69 6.54 18.47 -34.57
CA GLY A 69 6.69 17.05 -34.90
C GLY A 69 5.37 16.28 -35.03
N HIS A 70 4.29 16.77 -34.42
CA HIS A 70 3.03 16.05 -34.35
C HIS A 70 2.04 16.32 -35.51
N HIS A 71 2.30 17.30 -36.39
CA HIS A 71 1.36 17.64 -37.46
C HIS A 71 1.53 16.87 -38.79
N ASN A 72 2.57 16.03 -38.94
CA ASN A 72 2.87 15.35 -40.21
C ASN A 72 2.57 13.84 -40.25
N LYS A 73 1.77 13.32 -39.31
CA LYS A 73 1.51 11.86 -39.24
C LYS A 73 0.02 11.54 -39.14
N ALA A 74 -0.76 11.96 -40.13
CA ALA A 74 -2.17 11.60 -40.23
C ALA A 74 -2.70 11.56 -41.68
N THR A 75 -2.10 10.74 -42.55
CA THR A 75 -2.76 10.27 -43.80
C THR A 75 -2.11 8.98 -44.31
N ALA A 76 -2.66 7.83 -43.91
CA ALA A 76 -2.59 6.48 -44.54
C ALA A 76 -3.03 5.46 -43.47
N GLY A 77 -3.91 4.48 -43.68
CA GLY A 77 -4.56 4.00 -44.88
C GLY A 77 -5.83 3.23 -44.54
N LYS A 78 -6.49 2.82 -45.62
CA LYS A 78 -7.80 2.19 -45.76
C LYS A 78 -7.65 0.66 -45.84
N GLU A 79 -8.72 -0.06 -45.49
CA GLU A 79 -9.09 -1.43 -45.90
C GLU A 79 -8.22 -2.63 -45.48
N SER A 80 -8.77 -3.51 -44.63
CA SER A 80 -9.29 -4.82 -45.09
C SER A 80 -9.91 -5.63 -43.95
N SER A 81 -11.15 -6.04 -44.19
CA SER A 81 -11.92 -7.00 -43.40
C SER A 81 -11.43 -8.43 -43.69
N VAL A 82 -11.02 -9.16 -42.65
CA VAL A 82 -10.89 -10.63 -42.71
C VAL A 82 -11.50 -11.22 -41.45
N HIS A 83 -12.57 -11.98 -41.66
CA HIS A 83 -13.28 -12.76 -40.67
C HIS A 83 -12.47 -14.03 -40.37
N CYS A 84 -12.00 -14.21 -39.13
CA CYS A 84 -11.31 -15.42 -38.70
C CYS A 84 -11.96 -15.98 -37.43
N HIS A 85 -12.72 -17.07 -37.59
CA HIS A 85 -13.11 -17.95 -36.50
C HIS A 85 -11.86 -18.64 -35.94
N ARG A 86 -11.50 -18.35 -34.68
CA ARG A 86 -10.43 -19.07 -33.96
C ARG A 86 -11.05 -19.90 -32.83
N ARG A 87 -11.20 -21.21 -33.08
CA ARG A 87 -11.42 -22.21 -32.03
C ARG A 87 -10.20 -22.24 -31.12
N ARG A 88 -10.41 -22.18 -29.80
CA ARG A 88 -9.39 -22.39 -28.76
C ARG A 88 -8.91 -23.85 -28.80
N PRO A 89 -7.59 -24.13 -28.86
CA PRO A 89 -7.08 -25.44 -28.48
C PRO A 89 -6.87 -25.49 -26.96
N SER A 90 -7.24 -26.61 -26.37
CA SER A 90 -7.11 -26.91 -24.95
C SER A 90 -5.65 -26.97 -24.51
N PHE A 91 -5.36 -26.41 -23.34
CA PHE A 91 -4.04 -26.15 -22.76
C PHE A 91 -3.31 -27.40 -22.21
N LEU A 92 -3.63 -28.60 -22.70
CA LEU A 92 -3.15 -29.88 -22.12
C LEU A 92 -2.26 -30.72 -23.07
N GLN A 93 -1.66 -30.13 -24.10
CA GLN A 93 -0.82 -30.86 -25.06
C GLN A 93 0.56 -30.23 -25.39
N LEU A 94 1.17 -29.49 -24.45
CA LEU A 94 2.50 -28.86 -24.69
C LEU A 94 3.65 -29.38 -23.82
N PHE A 95 3.56 -30.59 -23.27
CA PHE A 95 4.71 -31.29 -22.67
C PHE A 95 4.86 -32.70 -23.22
N SER A 96 5.06 -32.81 -24.53
CA SER A 96 5.58 -34.03 -25.16
C SER A 96 6.43 -33.66 -26.37
N CYS A 97 7.41 -32.75 -26.17
CA CYS A 97 8.60 -32.77 -27.01
C CYS A 97 9.49 -33.90 -26.48
N THR A 98 9.25 -35.11 -26.97
CA THR A 98 10.17 -36.22 -26.86
C THR A 98 11.45 -35.86 -27.62
N PHE A 99 12.44 -35.31 -26.90
CA PHE A 99 13.82 -35.28 -27.36
C PHE A 99 14.29 -36.73 -27.46
N SER A 100 14.13 -37.33 -28.65
CA SER A 100 14.66 -38.64 -28.96
C SER A 100 16.17 -38.47 -29.20
N ILE A 101 16.94 -38.53 -28.11
CA ILE A 101 18.40 -38.59 -28.18
C ILE A 101 18.77 -40.02 -28.58
N PRO A 102 19.51 -40.23 -29.68
CA PRO A 102 19.93 -41.57 -30.07
C PRO A 102 20.82 -42.16 -28.98
N CYS A 103 20.42 -43.31 -28.44
CA CYS A 103 21.19 -44.16 -27.52
C CYS A 103 22.46 -44.70 -28.19
N ALA A 104 23.45 -43.84 -28.43
CA ALA A 104 24.83 -44.28 -28.56
C ALA A 104 25.41 -44.40 -27.15
N LYS A 105 26.17 -45.47 -26.88
CA LYS A 105 26.85 -45.81 -25.61
C LYS A 105 27.48 -44.59 -24.95
N MET A 106 26.71 -43.84 -24.15
CA MET A 106 27.23 -42.79 -23.30
C MET A 106 27.88 -43.49 -22.11
N SER A 107 29.19 -43.31 -21.99
CA SER A 107 29.97 -43.76 -20.85
C SER A 107 29.30 -43.30 -19.56
N SER A 108 29.09 -44.22 -18.62
CA SER A 108 28.46 -43.98 -17.32
C SER A 108 29.08 -42.78 -16.57
N HIS A 109 30.36 -42.50 -16.79
CA HIS A 109 31.05 -41.34 -16.22
C HIS A 109 30.52 -39.98 -16.71
N LEU A 110 30.05 -39.88 -17.96
CA LEU A 110 29.50 -38.63 -18.50
C LEU A 110 28.10 -38.35 -17.95
N LEU A 111 27.31 -39.40 -17.71
CA LEU A 111 25.98 -39.26 -17.11
C LEU A 111 26.08 -38.76 -15.66
N PHE A 112 26.99 -39.33 -14.86
CA PHE A 112 27.23 -38.88 -13.48
C PHE A 112 27.76 -37.45 -13.43
N SER A 113 28.67 -37.07 -14.33
CA SER A 113 29.20 -35.70 -14.40
C SER A 113 28.12 -34.68 -14.76
N PHE A 114 27.20 -35.03 -15.68
CA PHE A 114 26.10 -34.16 -16.07
C PHE A 114 25.09 -33.97 -14.93
N LEU A 115 24.74 -35.05 -14.22
CA LEU A 115 23.83 -34.98 -13.07
C LEU A 115 24.45 -34.18 -11.89
N ALA A 116 25.74 -34.33 -11.64
CA ALA A 116 26.45 -33.52 -10.65
C ALA A 116 26.47 -32.03 -11.02
N PHE A 117 26.70 -31.71 -12.30
CA PHE A 117 26.71 -30.33 -12.79
C PHE A 117 25.31 -29.69 -12.76
N CYS A 118 24.26 -30.42 -13.15
CA CYS A 118 22.88 -29.97 -13.01
C CYS A 118 22.51 -29.73 -11.54
N SER A 119 22.96 -30.57 -10.62
CA SER A 119 22.70 -30.40 -9.18
C SER A 119 23.41 -29.17 -8.61
N LEU A 120 24.61 -28.85 -9.10
CA LEU A 120 25.35 -27.65 -8.72
C LEU A 120 24.69 -26.38 -9.28
N LEU A 121 24.22 -26.40 -10.53
CA LEU A 121 23.49 -25.28 -11.13
C LEU A 121 22.15 -25.01 -10.45
N ILE A 122 21.40 -26.05 -10.08
CA ILE A 122 20.15 -25.90 -9.31
C ILE A 122 20.45 -25.29 -7.94
N SER A 123 21.54 -25.69 -7.29
CA SER A 123 21.95 -25.14 -5.99
C SER A 123 22.35 -23.65 -6.07
N ILE A 124 23.00 -23.22 -7.15
CA ILE A 124 23.35 -21.81 -7.37
C ILE A 124 22.09 -20.95 -7.61
N ILE A 125 21.11 -21.47 -8.36
CA ILE A 125 19.84 -20.75 -8.61
C ILE A 125 19.05 -20.58 -7.30
N PHE A 126 19.00 -21.61 -6.44
CA PHE A 126 18.35 -21.50 -5.13
C PHE A 126 19.12 -20.63 -4.13
N ALA A 127 20.45 -20.54 -4.22
CA ALA A 127 21.26 -19.72 -3.34
C ALA A 127 21.18 -18.20 -3.66
N CYS A 128 20.85 -17.82 -4.89
CA CYS A 128 20.83 -16.41 -5.31
C CYS A 128 19.42 -15.84 -5.57
N GLY A 129 18.38 -16.67 -5.71
CA GLY A 129 17.07 -16.24 -6.22
C GLY A 129 16.01 -15.82 -5.21
N GLY A 130 16.23 -16.00 -3.90
CA GLY A 130 15.17 -15.78 -2.91
C GLY A 130 15.71 -15.40 -1.55
N GLY A 131 16.20 -14.18 -1.41
CA GLY A 131 16.42 -13.62 -0.08
C GLY A 131 15.09 -13.68 0.70
N PRO A 132 15.10 -14.10 1.98
CA PRO A 132 13.89 -14.09 2.79
C PRO A 132 13.30 -12.69 2.73
N ALA A 133 12.02 -12.58 2.34
CA ALA A 133 11.31 -11.32 2.36
C ALA A 133 11.49 -10.73 3.77
N LEU A 134 12.17 -9.59 3.86
CA LEU A 134 12.39 -8.93 5.14
C LEU A 134 11.02 -8.78 5.80
N PRO A 135 10.87 -9.16 7.09
CA PRO A 135 9.59 -9.02 7.78
C PRO A 135 9.16 -7.56 7.69
N ALA A 136 8.13 -7.31 6.89
CA ALA A 136 7.61 -5.98 6.67
C ALA A 136 7.16 -5.41 8.02
N ASP A 137 7.52 -4.16 8.29
CA ASP A 137 7.14 -3.48 9.53
C ASP A 137 5.60 -3.48 9.62
N PRO A 138 5.00 -4.13 10.64
CA PRO A 138 3.55 -4.23 10.78
C PRO A 138 2.88 -2.87 11.00
N PHE A 139 3.67 -1.83 11.28
CA PHE A 139 3.25 -0.45 11.49
C PHE A 139 3.83 0.54 10.49
N ASP A 140 4.48 0.08 9.41
CA ASP A 140 4.85 1.00 8.33
C ASP A 140 3.53 1.53 7.72
N PRO A 141 3.21 2.83 7.89
CA PRO A 141 1.98 3.41 7.39
C PRO A 141 1.89 3.32 5.86
N LEU A 142 3.02 3.11 5.18
CA LEU A 142 3.08 2.90 3.74
C LEU A 142 3.10 1.41 3.36
N GLY A 143 3.46 0.52 4.29
CA GLY A 143 3.52 -0.95 4.15
C GLY A 143 3.99 -1.45 2.77
N PRO A 144 3.63 -2.66 2.35
CA PRO A 144 3.72 -3.04 0.94
C PRO A 144 2.70 -2.32 0.04
N TRP A 145 1.96 -1.31 0.54
CA TRP A 145 0.81 -0.72 -0.18
C TRP A 145 1.24 0.04 -1.44
N HIS A 146 2.37 0.74 -1.39
CA HIS A 146 2.96 1.38 -2.57
C HIS A 146 3.58 0.42 -3.61
N GLN A 147 3.69 -0.88 -3.30
CA GLN A 147 4.17 -1.91 -4.25
C GLN A 147 3.07 -2.86 -4.71
N ARG A 148 1.85 -2.73 -4.19
CA ARG A 148 0.69 -3.30 -4.88
C ARG A 148 0.34 -2.34 -5.99
N HIS A 149 0.93 -2.52 -7.17
CA HIS A 149 0.05 -2.46 -8.34
C HIS A 149 -1.08 -3.41 -7.99
N LEU A 150 -2.21 -2.87 -7.50
CA LEU A 150 -3.43 -3.64 -7.39
C LEU A 150 -3.62 -4.17 -8.80
N ASP A 151 -3.53 -5.49 -8.96
CA ASP A 151 -3.69 -6.14 -10.24
C ASP A 151 -4.91 -5.51 -10.90
N CYS A 152 -4.66 -4.82 -12.00
CA CYS A 152 -5.68 -4.00 -12.63
C CYS A 152 -6.88 -4.90 -12.97
N GLY A 153 -8.03 -4.58 -12.38
CA GLY A 153 -9.24 -5.39 -12.46
C GLY A 153 -10.26 -5.00 -11.39
N ILE A 154 -11.45 -5.58 -11.50
CA ILE A 154 -12.56 -5.34 -10.57
C ILE A 154 -12.11 -5.72 -9.15
N PRO A 155 -12.14 -4.80 -8.18
CA PRO A 155 -11.67 -5.10 -6.85
C PRO A 155 -12.57 -6.15 -6.16
N PRO A 156 -12.02 -7.14 -5.43
CA PRO A 156 -12.81 -8.18 -4.77
C PRO A 156 -13.85 -7.68 -3.76
N PHE A 157 -13.68 -6.47 -3.22
CA PHE A 157 -14.66 -5.88 -2.32
C PHE A 157 -15.91 -5.37 -3.03
N ALA A 158 -15.88 -5.21 -4.37
CA ALA A 158 -17.01 -4.69 -5.14
C ALA A 158 -18.28 -5.48 -4.82
N TYR A 159 -18.21 -6.81 -4.80
CA TYR A 159 -19.33 -7.72 -4.51
C TYR A 159 -19.95 -7.59 -3.09
N ARG A 160 -19.37 -6.80 -2.19
CA ARG A 160 -19.92 -6.53 -0.84
C ARG A 160 -20.60 -5.18 -0.71
N LEU A 161 -20.54 -4.35 -1.76
CA LEU A 161 -21.17 -3.04 -1.79
C LEU A 161 -22.68 -3.18 -2.07
N PRO A 162 -23.49 -2.13 -1.87
CA PRO A 162 -24.87 -2.10 -2.35
C PRO A 162 -24.96 -2.37 -3.87
N SER A 163 -26.06 -2.97 -4.32
CA SER A 163 -26.25 -3.37 -5.73
C SER A 163 -26.01 -2.24 -6.74
N ASP A 164 -26.44 -1.01 -6.42
CA ASP A 164 -26.18 0.18 -7.24
C ASP A 164 -24.68 0.46 -7.42
N ALA A 165 -23.92 0.48 -6.31
CA ALA A 165 -22.48 0.69 -6.36
C ALA A 165 -21.74 -0.47 -7.06
N GLN A 166 -22.23 -1.71 -6.91
CA GLN A 166 -21.73 -2.86 -7.66
C GLN A 166 -21.86 -2.63 -9.16
N ALA A 167 -23.07 -2.31 -9.64
CA ALA A 167 -23.34 -2.08 -11.05
C ALA A 167 -22.45 -0.96 -11.62
N LYS A 168 -22.29 0.14 -10.89
CA LYS A 168 -21.40 1.26 -11.27
C LYS A 168 -19.94 0.83 -11.41
N ILE A 169 -19.42 0.09 -10.43
CA ILE A 169 -18.04 -0.43 -10.50
C ILE A 169 -17.91 -1.42 -11.67
N HIS A 170 -18.85 -2.34 -11.85
CA HIS A 170 -18.81 -3.26 -12.98
C HIS A 170 -18.82 -2.53 -14.34
N ALA A 171 -19.59 -1.44 -14.47
CA ALA A 171 -19.63 -0.62 -15.67
C ALA A 171 -18.31 0.11 -15.95
N ILE A 172 -17.62 0.59 -14.91
CA ILE A 172 -16.28 1.22 -15.03
C ILE A 172 -15.29 0.22 -15.63
N TRP A 173 -15.26 -1.00 -15.09
CA TRP A 173 -14.27 -2.01 -15.47
C TRP A 173 -14.64 -2.84 -16.71
N VAL A 174 -15.82 -2.67 -17.29
CA VAL A 174 -16.24 -3.38 -18.51
C VAL A 174 -15.34 -3.07 -19.71
N LYS A 175 -14.77 -1.86 -19.77
CA LYS A 175 -13.94 -1.39 -20.89
C LYS A 175 -12.45 -1.71 -20.72
N TYR A 176 -12.04 -2.08 -19.51
CA TYR A 176 -10.65 -2.37 -19.18
C TYR A 176 -10.17 -3.68 -19.82
N GLN A 177 -8.96 -3.69 -20.40
CA GLN A 177 -8.29 -4.88 -20.93
C GLN A 177 -7.07 -5.24 -20.09
N PRO A 178 -6.82 -6.53 -19.80
CA PRO A 178 -5.63 -6.95 -19.06
C PRO A 178 -4.33 -6.48 -19.74
N GLY A 179 -3.54 -5.70 -19.01
CA GLY A 179 -2.26 -5.18 -19.47
C GLY A 179 -2.27 -3.68 -19.80
N ASP A 180 -3.44 -3.06 -19.85
CA ASP A 180 -3.56 -1.60 -19.92
C ASP A 180 -3.31 -0.96 -18.55
N GLU A 181 -2.98 0.33 -18.53
CA GLU A 181 -2.95 1.13 -17.30
C GLU A 181 -4.38 1.33 -16.80
N CYS A 182 -4.62 1.14 -15.50
CA CYS A 182 -5.96 1.18 -14.90
C CYS A 182 -6.18 2.32 -13.90
N ASP A 183 -5.37 3.37 -13.97
CA ASP A 183 -5.44 4.48 -13.02
C ASP A 183 -6.80 5.20 -13.09
N ASP A 184 -7.36 5.35 -14.28
CA ASP A 184 -8.67 5.96 -14.52
C ASP A 184 -9.80 5.12 -13.91
N GLU A 185 -9.79 3.79 -14.12
CA GLU A 185 -10.79 2.88 -13.55
C GLU A 185 -10.69 2.81 -12.03
N GLN A 186 -9.47 2.84 -11.49
CA GLN A 186 -9.26 2.90 -10.05
C GLN A 186 -9.77 4.21 -9.46
N GLU A 187 -9.50 5.35 -10.08
CA GLU A 187 -9.98 6.66 -9.64
C GLU A 187 -11.51 6.73 -9.69
N ALA A 188 -12.13 6.28 -10.80
CA ALA A 188 -13.58 6.19 -10.91
C ALA A 188 -14.19 5.25 -9.86
N THR A 189 -13.53 4.13 -9.56
CA THR A 189 -13.96 3.20 -8.51
C THR A 189 -13.90 3.86 -7.13
N ARG A 190 -12.83 4.62 -6.83
CA ARG A 190 -12.71 5.38 -5.58
C ARG A 190 -13.81 6.44 -5.48
N ALA A 191 -14.15 7.10 -6.58
CA ALA A 191 -15.25 8.06 -6.62
C ALA A 191 -16.60 7.41 -6.25
N VAL A 192 -16.92 6.24 -6.83
CA VAL A 192 -18.13 5.48 -6.47
C VAL A 192 -18.14 5.13 -4.98
N ILE A 193 -17.02 4.64 -4.43
CA ILE A 193 -16.92 4.29 -3.00
C ILE A 193 -17.10 5.52 -2.10
N SER A 194 -16.55 6.67 -2.50
CA SER A 194 -16.66 7.92 -1.73
C SER A 194 -18.08 8.47 -1.70
N ALA A 195 -18.86 8.24 -2.76
CA ALA A 195 -20.25 8.65 -2.88
C ALA A 195 -21.21 7.81 -2.03
N ILE A 196 -20.79 6.61 -1.60
CA ILE A 196 -21.56 5.76 -0.69
C ILE A 196 -21.63 6.44 0.69
N PRO A 197 -22.81 6.46 1.35
CA PRO A 197 -22.97 6.96 2.72
C PRO A 197 -21.92 6.38 3.66
N GLU A 198 -21.40 7.21 4.57
CA GLU A 198 -20.27 6.84 5.43
C GLU A 198 -20.59 5.62 6.30
N GLU A 199 -21.83 5.49 6.76
CA GLU A 199 -22.31 4.37 7.57
C GLU A 199 -22.22 3.05 6.80
N VAL A 200 -22.67 3.06 5.53
CA VAL A 200 -22.62 1.90 4.65
C VAL A 200 -21.17 1.56 4.30
N ARG A 201 -20.34 2.57 4.02
CA ARG A 201 -18.91 2.38 3.74
C ARG A 201 -18.22 1.75 4.96
N MET A 202 -18.44 2.28 6.15
CA MET A 202 -17.88 1.76 7.39
C MET A 202 -18.33 0.32 7.65
N GLN A 203 -19.58 -0.02 7.33
CA GLN A 203 -20.10 -1.38 7.45
C GLN A 203 -19.48 -2.34 6.42
N THR A 204 -19.40 -1.96 5.14
CA THR A 204 -18.83 -2.80 4.08
C THR A 204 -17.33 -3.04 4.28
N PHE A 205 -16.61 -2.01 4.73
CA PHE A 205 -15.17 -2.07 4.96
C PHE A 205 -14.79 -2.37 6.43
N LYS A 206 -15.77 -2.75 7.28
CA LYS A 206 -15.51 -3.08 8.68
C LYS A 206 -14.51 -4.22 8.79
N GLY A 207 -13.36 -3.93 9.39
CA GLY A 207 -12.27 -4.90 9.57
C GLY A 207 -11.55 -5.33 8.29
N VAL A 208 -11.71 -4.59 7.18
CA VAL A 208 -10.84 -4.68 6.01
C VAL A 208 -9.55 -3.90 6.25
N CYS A 209 -9.67 -2.73 6.88
CA CYS A 209 -8.55 -1.88 7.26
C CYS A 209 -8.34 -1.94 8.77
N GLY A 210 -7.22 -2.53 9.21
CA GLY A 210 -6.82 -2.62 10.61
C GLY A 210 -6.78 -4.05 11.16
N PRO A 211 -6.47 -4.21 12.44
CA PRO A 211 -6.34 -5.53 13.06
C PRO A 211 -7.64 -6.33 13.02
N GLY A 212 -7.54 -7.60 12.64
CA GLY A 212 -8.71 -8.49 12.52
C GLY A 212 -9.50 -8.71 13.81
N PHE A 213 -8.89 -8.46 14.98
CA PHE A 213 -9.58 -8.58 16.28
C PHE A 213 -10.65 -7.50 16.50
N LEU A 214 -10.68 -6.43 15.68
CA LEU A 214 -11.65 -5.33 15.78
C LEU A 214 -12.95 -5.52 15.01
N LYS A 215 -13.12 -6.61 14.26
CA LYS A 215 -14.26 -6.79 13.34
C LYS A 215 -15.64 -6.59 13.98
N ASN A 216 -15.79 -6.98 15.25
CA ASN A 216 -17.07 -6.97 15.96
C ASN A 216 -17.12 -5.95 17.11
N GLU A 217 -16.10 -5.10 17.22
CA GLU A 217 -16.03 -4.12 18.31
C GLU A 217 -16.90 -2.89 18.04
N SER A 218 -17.14 -2.13 19.11
CA SER A 218 -17.83 -0.85 19.06
C SER A 218 -17.00 0.20 18.33
N GLY A 219 -17.66 1.21 17.75
CA GLY A 219 -16.99 2.31 17.06
C GLY A 219 -15.95 3.00 17.95
N GLU A 220 -16.28 3.24 19.23
CA GLU A 220 -15.38 3.89 20.19
C GLU A 220 -14.06 3.11 20.39
N VAL A 221 -14.13 1.77 20.51
CA VAL A 221 -12.94 0.92 20.65
C VAL A 221 -12.09 0.98 19.40
N VAL A 222 -12.74 0.88 18.23
CA VAL A 222 -12.07 0.96 16.93
C VAL A 222 -11.39 2.32 16.76
N ASP A 223 -12.02 3.41 17.16
CA ASP A 223 -11.49 4.76 17.03
C ASP A 223 -10.29 5.01 17.96
N LYS A 224 -10.33 4.54 19.22
CA LYS A 224 -9.18 4.64 20.13
C LYS A 224 -7.99 3.85 19.62
N ILE A 225 -8.20 2.62 19.15
CA ILE A 225 -7.13 1.80 18.58
C ILE A 225 -6.63 2.41 17.28
N ARG A 226 -7.51 2.92 16.42
CA ARG A 226 -7.13 3.66 15.20
C ARG A 226 -6.26 4.87 15.52
N HIS A 227 -6.61 5.63 16.56
CA HIS A 227 -5.84 6.79 16.99
C HIS A 227 -4.41 6.41 17.39
N VAL A 228 -4.24 5.36 18.20
CA VAL A 228 -2.90 4.84 18.57
C VAL A 228 -2.16 4.28 17.35
N TRP A 229 -2.87 3.57 16.46
CA TRP A 229 -2.29 2.96 15.26
C TRP A 229 -1.65 3.99 14.34
N PHE A 230 -2.37 5.09 14.07
CA PHE A 230 -1.93 6.17 13.18
C PHE A 230 -1.20 7.31 13.91
N ASN A 231 -0.93 7.18 15.21
CA ASN A 231 -0.11 8.16 15.92
C ASN A 231 1.37 7.98 15.54
N ASP A 232 1.93 8.92 14.78
CA ASP A 232 3.32 8.89 14.32
C ASP A 232 4.35 9.30 15.38
N GLU A 233 3.89 9.85 16.52
CA GLU A 233 4.76 10.26 17.62
C GLU A 233 5.19 9.07 18.49
N LEU A 234 4.38 8.00 18.51
CA LEU A 234 4.63 6.79 19.28
C LEU A 234 5.53 5.83 18.50
N ASN A 235 6.55 5.30 19.17
CA ASN A 235 7.33 4.17 18.66
C ASN A 235 6.52 2.85 18.75
N VAL A 236 7.05 1.78 18.16
CA VAL A 236 6.37 0.50 18.04
C VAL A 236 6.03 -0.09 19.42
N GLU A 237 6.95 0.00 20.38
CA GLU A 237 6.79 -0.49 21.74
C GLU A 237 5.73 0.31 22.52
N GLN A 238 5.71 1.63 22.36
CA GLN A 238 4.71 2.53 22.93
C GLN A 238 3.32 2.25 22.35
N LYS A 239 3.22 2.08 21.03
CA LYS A 239 1.95 1.68 20.38
C LYS A 239 1.43 0.36 20.94
N GLN A 240 2.31 -0.63 21.11
CA GLN A 240 1.94 -1.90 21.69
C GLN A 240 1.45 -1.75 23.14
N ALA A 241 2.13 -0.94 23.96
CA ALA A 241 1.73 -0.68 25.34
C ALA A 241 0.34 -0.01 25.41
N GLU A 242 0.10 1.00 24.57
CA GLU A 242 -1.21 1.66 24.49
C GLU A 242 -2.31 0.73 23.98
N PHE A 243 -2.03 -0.16 23.02
CA PHE A 243 -2.98 -1.19 22.62
C PHE A 243 -3.33 -2.14 23.75
N ARG A 244 -2.34 -2.61 24.52
CA ARG A 244 -2.59 -3.47 25.69
C ARG A 244 -3.45 -2.78 26.73
N LYS A 245 -3.23 -1.47 26.94
CA LYS A 245 -4.03 -0.64 27.84
C LYS A 245 -5.49 -0.57 27.36
N ILE A 246 -5.72 -0.16 26.12
CA ILE A 246 -7.08 -0.08 25.54
C ILE A 246 -7.76 -1.45 25.55
N ALA A 247 -7.01 -2.51 25.21
CA ALA A 247 -7.52 -3.87 25.20
C ALA A 247 -8.01 -4.31 26.59
N LYS A 248 -7.22 -4.05 27.64
CA LYS A 248 -7.58 -4.40 29.02
C LYS A 248 -8.80 -3.63 29.50
N GLU A 249 -8.95 -2.38 29.10
CA GLU A 249 -10.04 -1.50 29.53
C GLU A 249 -11.35 -1.82 28.79
N MET A 250 -11.29 -2.11 27.49
CA MET A 250 -12.48 -2.10 26.63
C MET A 250 -12.80 -3.42 25.93
N LEU A 251 -11.82 -4.29 25.65
CA LEU A 251 -12.08 -5.55 24.96
C LEU A 251 -12.59 -6.61 25.94
N LYS A 252 -13.59 -7.40 25.50
CA LYS A 252 -14.24 -8.43 26.33
C LYS A 252 -14.50 -9.69 25.51
N GLY A 253 -14.57 -10.83 26.17
CA GLY A 253 -14.96 -12.10 25.55
C GLY A 253 -14.04 -12.52 24.40
N GLU A 254 -14.62 -12.71 23.20
CA GLU A 254 -13.89 -13.25 22.05
C GLU A 254 -12.83 -12.28 21.50
N SER A 255 -13.08 -10.97 21.53
CA SER A 255 -12.13 -9.99 20.99
C SER A 255 -10.89 -9.82 21.86
N ALA A 256 -11.02 -9.93 23.19
CA ALA A 256 -9.87 -10.00 24.09
C ALA A 256 -8.96 -11.19 23.75
N LYS A 257 -9.55 -12.37 23.49
CA LYS A 257 -8.79 -13.57 23.09
C LYS A 257 -8.11 -13.40 21.73
N ARG A 258 -8.77 -12.77 20.76
CA ARG A 258 -8.16 -12.44 19.46
C ARG A 258 -7.06 -11.38 19.59
N PHE A 259 -7.22 -10.44 20.52
CA PHE A 259 -6.19 -9.46 20.85
C PHE A 259 -4.94 -10.13 21.42
N ASP A 260 -5.09 -11.09 22.35
CA ASP A 260 -3.94 -11.82 22.91
C ASP A 260 -3.13 -12.54 21.82
N GLN A 261 -3.81 -13.18 20.86
CA GLN A 261 -3.16 -13.81 19.70
C GLN A 261 -2.42 -12.79 18.84
N PHE A 262 -3.05 -11.63 18.59
CA PHE A 262 -2.44 -10.53 17.85
C PHE A 262 -1.21 -9.99 18.58
N ASP A 263 -1.30 -9.76 19.90
CA ASP A 263 -0.23 -9.19 20.72
C ASP A 263 0.96 -10.14 20.86
N GLN A 264 0.71 -11.46 20.97
CA GLN A 264 1.76 -12.47 20.94
C GLN A 264 2.51 -12.47 19.60
N LYS A 265 1.76 -12.46 18.48
CA LYS A 265 2.36 -12.39 17.14
C LYS A 265 3.13 -11.08 16.95
N LEU A 266 2.58 -9.96 17.42
CA LEU A 266 3.23 -8.68 17.34
C LEU A 266 4.53 -8.64 18.17
N SER A 267 4.49 -9.13 19.42
CA SER A 267 5.67 -9.24 20.29
C SER A 267 6.77 -10.07 19.64
N LYS A 268 6.40 -11.20 19.04
CA LYS A 268 7.33 -12.06 18.29
C LYS A 268 7.97 -11.30 17.12
N ASN A 269 7.17 -10.61 16.30
CA ASN A 269 7.68 -9.85 15.16
C ASN A 269 8.61 -8.70 15.59
N ILE A 270 8.31 -8.03 16.70
CA ILE A 270 9.16 -6.98 17.28
C ILE A 270 10.52 -7.59 17.69
N ALA A 271 10.51 -8.71 18.40
CA ALA A 271 11.74 -9.39 18.83
C ALA A 271 12.58 -9.87 17.63
N GLU A 272 11.96 -10.50 16.63
CA GLU A 272 12.64 -10.94 15.40
C GLU A 272 13.26 -9.77 14.62
N ARG A 273 12.55 -8.64 14.53
CA ARG A 273 13.07 -7.42 13.91
C ARG A 273 14.26 -6.85 14.69
N GLN A 274 14.17 -6.78 16.01
CA GLN A 274 15.26 -6.31 16.86
C GLN A 274 16.49 -7.22 16.72
N GLN A 275 16.30 -8.55 16.69
CA GLN A 275 17.37 -9.51 16.43
C GLN A 275 18.00 -9.28 15.05
N THR A 276 17.18 -9.03 14.02
CA THR A 276 17.67 -8.73 12.67
C THR A 276 18.52 -7.46 12.65
N ILE A 277 18.08 -6.40 13.33
CA ILE A 277 18.84 -5.14 13.46
C ILE A 277 20.16 -5.37 14.20
N GLN A 278 20.15 -6.17 15.26
CA GLN A 278 21.37 -6.50 16.02
C GLN A 278 22.35 -7.34 15.19
N ALA A 279 21.85 -8.24 14.33
CA ALA A 279 22.65 -9.06 13.43
C ALA A 279 23.27 -8.29 12.25
N MET A 280 22.78 -7.08 11.93
CA MET A 280 23.38 -6.24 10.89
C MET A 280 24.81 -5.82 11.23
N SER A 281 25.58 -5.43 10.22
CA SER A 281 26.85 -4.73 10.43
C SER A 281 26.61 -3.36 11.09
N GLN A 282 27.64 -2.77 11.69
CA GLN A 282 27.53 -1.42 12.27
C GLN A 282 27.07 -0.39 11.23
N ALA A 283 27.66 -0.41 10.03
CA ALA A 283 27.26 0.45 8.93
C ALA A 283 25.80 0.23 8.50
N GLY A 284 25.32 -1.01 8.53
CA GLY A 284 23.92 -1.36 8.25
C GLY A 284 22.96 -0.78 9.29
N ARG A 285 23.28 -0.91 10.58
CA ARG A 285 22.50 -0.29 11.67
C ARG A 285 22.47 1.23 11.55
N ASP A 286 23.60 1.85 11.27
CA ASP A 286 23.70 3.30 11.12
C ASP A 286 22.85 3.80 9.95
N ALA A 287 22.89 3.09 8.81
CA ALA A 287 22.05 3.37 7.65
C ALA A 287 20.56 3.19 7.96
N TYR A 288 20.18 2.11 8.64
CA TYR A 288 18.80 1.83 9.06
C TYR A 288 18.25 2.91 10.01
N ASN A 289 19.04 3.30 11.01
CA ASN A 289 18.67 4.36 11.95
C ASN A 289 18.52 5.70 11.25
N LYS A 290 19.45 6.05 10.35
CA LYS A 290 19.35 7.27 9.53
C LYS A 290 18.09 7.26 8.67
N TRP A 291 17.80 6.14 8.00
CA TRP A 291 16.59 5.99 7.20
C TRP A 291 15.31 6.14 8.04
N THR A 292 15.25 5.51 9.21
CA THR A 292 14.12 5.63 10.14
C THR A 292 13.92 7.09 10.59
N ASN A 293 15.00 7.81 10.88
CA ASN A 293 14.93 9.23 11.23
C ASN A 293 14.43 10.10 10.06
N MET A 294 14.93 9.88 8.84
CA MET A 294 14.43 10.60 7.66
C MET A 294 12.93 10.39 7.44
N ARG A 295 12.42 9.17 7.64
CA ARG A 295 10.98 8.88 7.57
C ARG A 295 10.17 9.57 8.66
N LYS A 296 10.76 9.78 9.84
CA LYS A 296 10.13 10.56 10.91
C LYS A 296 10.08 12.03 10.54
N GLU A 297 11.20 12.59 10.09
CA GLU A 297 11.31 13.98 9.63
C GLU A 297 10.35 14.28 8.47
N GLU A 298 10.27 13.39 7.48
CA GLU A 298 9.32 13.48 6.36
C GLU A 298 7.88 13.59 6.86
N ARG A 299 7.46 12.72 7.78
CA ARG A 299 6.11 12.74 8.35
C ARG A 299 5.85 14.00 9.18
N THR A 300 6.77 14.39 10.05
CA THR A 300 6.64 15.61 10.85
C THR A 300 6.55 16.85 9.96
N PHE A 301 7.36 16.93 8.91
CA PHE A 301 7.30 18.00 7.93
C PHE A 301 5.93 18.03 7.25
N LEU A 302 5.47 16.90 6.70
CA LEU A 302 4.17 16.82 6.03
C LEU A 302 3.01 17.17 6.97
N ALA A 303 3.05 16.75 8.25
CA ALA A 303 2.03 17.06 9.24
C ALA A 303 2.00 18.55 9.63
N ALA A 304 3.15 19.22 9.64
CA ALA A 304 3.26 20.64 9.96
C ALA A 304 2.82 21.58 8.82
N LEU A 305 2.65 21.06 7.60
CA LEU A 305 2.19 21.86 6.47
C LEU A 305 0.72 22.29 6.65
N PRO A 306 0.36 23.50 6.20
CA PRO A 306 -1.03 23.93 6.13
C PRO A 306 -1.90 22.93 5.34
N ALA A 307 -3.18 22.84 5.68
CA ALA A 307 -4.09 21.88 5.04
C ALA A 307 -4.18 22.09 3.52
N GLU A 308 -4.13 23.35 3.08
CA GLU A 308 -4.16 23.77 1.69
C GLU A 308 -2.95 23.22 0.91
N VAL A 309 -1.75 23.38 1.48
CA VAL A 309 -0.51 22.88 0.88
C VAL A 309 -0.49 21.35 0.85
N ARG A 310 -1.02 20.69 1.88
CA ARG A 310 -1.13 19.22 1.88
C ARG A 310 -2.06 18.71 0.78
N VAL A 311 -3.15 19.41 0.50
CA VAL A 311 -4.04 19.07 -0.62
C VAL A 311 -3.31 19.23 -1.95
N GLU A 312 -2.57 20.33 -2.14
CA GLU A 312 -1.76 20.55 -3.35
C GLU A 312 -0.66 19.50 -3.53
N LEU A 313 0.08 19.16 -2.47
CA LEU A 313 1.09 18.09 -2.51
C LEU A 313 0.44 16.70 -2.68
N GLY A 314 -0.78 16.52 -2.20
CA GLY A 314 -1.60 15.34 -2.44
C GLY A 314 -1.86 15.10 -3.93
N LEU A 315 -1.83 16.14 -4.77
CA LEU A 315 -1.90 16.02 -6.23
C LEU A 315 -0.64 15.42 -6.84
N ILE A 316 0.50 15.52 -6.14
CA ILE A 316 1.79 14.98 -6.57
C ILE A 316 1.90 13.49 -6.22
N CYS A 317 1.26 13.00 -5.14
CA CYS A 317 1.06 11.54 -5.01
C CYS A 317 -0.09 11.10 -5.92
N PRO A 318 0.14 10.26 -6.94
CA PRO A 318 -0.94 9.69 -7.74
C PRO A 318 -1.96 8.91 -6.88
N CYS A 319 -1.53 8.48 -5.69
CA CYS A 319 -2.33 7.77 -4.71
C CYS A 319 -3.33 8.63 -3.90
N CYS A 320 -3.14 9.95 -3.80
CA CYS A 320 -3.85 10.83 -2.86
C CYS A 320 -4.75 11.89 -3.50
N LYS A 321 -4.95 11.87 -4.82
CA LYS A 321 -5.94 12.71 -5.50
C LYS A 321 -7.34 12.32 -5.02
N THR A 322 -7.81 13.02 -4.01
CA THR A 322 -9.21 13.02 -3.61
C THR A 322 -9.72 14.41 -3.96
N ASP A 323 -10.47 14.49 -5.07
CA ASP A 323 -11.02 15.75 -5.56
C ASP A 323 -12.02 16.32 -4.54
N LYS A 324 -11.52 17.17 -3.64
CA LYS A 324 -12.34 18.02 -2.77
C LYS A 324 -12.68 19.38 -3.40
N THR A 325 -12.35 19.57 -4.68
CA THR A 325 -12.76 20.77 -5.42
C THR A 325 -14.19 20.61 -5.93
N GLY A 326 -15.14 20.90 -5.05
CA GLY A 326 -16.48 21.28 -5.48
C GLY A 326 -16.39 22.52 -6.38
N GLY A 327 -16.90 22.38 -7.61
CA GLY A 327 -17.46 23.49 -8.37
C GLY A 327 -16.49 24.42 -9.10
N GLN A 328 -15.73 23.93 -10.08
CA GLN A 328 -15.55 24.67 -11.34
C GLN A 328 -15.14 23.73 -12.48
N PRO A 329 -15.83 23.76 -13.65
CA PRO A 329 -15.47 22.91 -14.78
C PRO A 329 -14.15 23.38 -15.38
N SER A 330 -13.07 22.69 -15.03
CA SER A 330 -11.81 22.77 -15.76
C SER A 330 -12.01 22.17 -17.15
N ALA A 331 -11.73 22.97 -18.19
CA ALA A 331 -11.82 22.56 -19.57
C ALA A 331 -10.76 21.48 -19.88
N ALA A 332 -11.12 20.23 -19.63
CA ALA A 332 -10.39 19.05 -20.05
C ALA A 332 -10.63 18.76 -21.56
N PRO A 333 -9.74 18.02 -22.23
CA PRO A 333 -9.73 17.90 -23.69
C PRO A 333 -11.00 17.24 -24.22
N LYS A 334 -11.46 17.73 -25.39
CA LYS A 334 -12.74 17.43 -26.06
C LYS A 334 -13.09 15.93 -26.23
N THR A 335 -12.13 15.03 -26.04
CA THR A 335 -12.34 13.57 -26.05
C THR A 335 -12.94 13.02 -24.74
N ARG A 336 -12.80 13.68 -23.59
CA ARG A 336 -13.32 13.20 -22.29
C ARG A 336 -14.83 13.44 -22.14
N ALA A 337 -15.32 14.62 -22.55
CA ALA A 337 -16.75 14.94 -22.53
C ALA A 337 -17.57 14.04 -23.48
N ALA A 338 -17.00 13.70 -24.64
CA ALA A 338 -17.64 12.80 -25.60
C ALA A 338 -17.74 11.35 -25.06
N ARG A 339 -16.74 10.87 -24.31
CA ARG A 339 -16.79 9.52 -23.72
C ARG A 339 -17.69 9.44 -22.49
N ALA A 340 -17.77 10.51 -21.69
CA ALA A 340 -18.66 10.58 -20.53
C ALA A 340 -20.15 10.63 -20.96
N ALA A 341 -20.49 11.45 -21.95
CA ALA A 341 -21.86 11.54 -22.47
C ALA A 341 -22.34 10.20 -23.08
N VAL A 342 -21.46 9.47 -23.77
CA VAL A 342 -21.81 8.14 -24.31
C VAL A 342 -21.97 7.10 -23.20
N ALA A 343 -21.19 7.18 -22.12
CA ALA A 343 -21.31 6.25 -21.00
C ALA A 343 -22.59 6.48 -20.17
N GLU A 344 -23.00 7.74 -20.00
CA GLU A 344 -24.24 8.09 -19.31
C GLU A 344 -25.47 7.66 -20.14
N GLU A 345 -25.44 7.88 -21.46
CA GLU A 345 -26.50 7.41 -22.37
C GLU A 345 -26.60 5.87 -22.42
N GLU A 346 -25.47 5.15 -22.39
CA GLU A 346 -25.48 3.68 -22.30
C GLU A 346 -25.99 3.17 -20.94
N ALA A 347 -25.64 3.85 -19.84
CA ALA A 347 -26.13 3.49 -18.51
C ALA A 347 -27.65 3.69 -18.38
N ASP A 348 -28.19 4.78 -18.93
CA ASP A 348 -29.63 5.03 -18.95
C ASP A 348 -30.38 4.01 -19.82
N LYS A 349 -29.81 3.62 -20.97
CA LYS A 349 -30.37 2.54 -21.80
C LYS A 349 -30.37 1.20 -21.08
N LEU A 350 -29.32 0.90 -20.32
CA LEU A 350 -29.23 -0.33 -19.55
C LEU A 350 -30.23 -0.36 -18.38
N ALA A 351 -30.37 0.76 -17.66
CA ALA A 351 -31.34 0.91 -16.59
C ALA A 351 -32.78 0.81 -17.09
N LEU A 352 -33.08 1.39 -18.26
CA LEU A 352 -34.37 1.26 -18.92
C LEU A 352 -34.65 -0.20 -19.33
N GLY A 353 -33.64 -0.90 -19.86
CA GLY A 353 -33.75 -2.31 -20.23
C GLY A 353 -34.03 -3.23 -19.04
N LEU A 354 -33.37 -2.99 -17.90
CA LEU A 354 -33.62 -3.71 -16.64
C LEU A 354 -35.05 -3.47 -16.12
N ALA A 355 -35.51 -2.21 -16.10
CA ALA A 355 -36.86 -1.88 -15.68
C ALA A 355 -37.94 -2.52 -16.58
N GLN A 356 -37.68 -2.62 -17.90
CA GLN A 356 -38.57 -3.31 -18.83
C GLN A 356 -38.58 -4.82 -18.63
N ALA A 357 -37.42 -5.43 -18.33
CA ALA A 357 -37.34 -6.86 -18.04
C ALA A 357 -38.09 -7.22 -16.75
N ASP A 358 -37.99 -6.40 -15.70
CA ASP A 358 -38.72 -6.59 -14.45
C ASP A 358 -40.24 -6.43 -14.65
N ALA A 359 -40.66 -5.43 -15.43
CA ALA A 359 -42.07 -5.25 -15.78
C ALA A 359 -42.63 -6.45 -16.57
N GLN A 360 -41.84 -6.99 -17.54
CA GLN A 360 -42.22 -8.17 -18.30
C GLN A 360 -42.34 -9.42 -17.41
N ALA A 361 -41.37 -9.63 -16.51
CA ALA A 361 -41.40 -10.75 -15.58
C ALA A 361 -42.64 -10.73 -14.66
N LEU A 362 -43.03 -9.54 -14.17
CA LEU A 362 -44.23 -9.36 -13.36
C LEU A 362 -45.52 -9.63 -14.17
N THR A 363 -45.58 -9.19 -15.43
CA THR A 363 -46.73 -9.50 -16.30
C THR A 363 -46.82 -10.98 -16.68
N SER A 364 -45.69 -11.67 -16.89
CA SER A 364 -45.68 -13.11 -17.15
C SER A 364 -46.08 -13.92 -15.91
N ALA A 365 -45.68 -13.49 -14.71
CA ALA A 365 -46.11 -14.12 -13.47
C ALA A 365 -47.62 -13.96 -13.24
N ALA A 366 -48.17 -12.77 -13.47
CA ALA A 366 -49.60 -12.49 -13.31
C ALA A 366 -50.49 -13.29 -14.29
N MET A 367 -50.01 -13.61 -15.49
CA MET A 367 -50.77 -14.43 -16.46
C MET A 367 -50.73 -15.93 -16.16
N SER A 368 -49.80 -16.39 -15.31
CA SER A 368 -49.70 -17.80 -14.90
C SER A 368 -50.69 -18.21 -13.79
N GLU A 369 -51.36 -17.24 -13.16
CA GLU A 369 -52.37 -17.50 -12.12
C GLU A 369 -53.83 -17.50 -12.64
N CYS A 370 -54.03 -17.33 -13.96
CA CYS A 370 -55.36 -17.29 -14.59
C CYS A 370 -55.70 -18.51 -15.47
N PHE A 371 -54.99 -19.64 -15.32
CA PHE A 371 -55.32 -20.91 -15.98
C PHE A 371 -55.33 -22.09 -15.02
#